data_AF-A0A7C1GIX7-F1
#
_entry.id   AF-A0A7C1GIX7-F1
#
_cell.length_a   1.000
_cell.length_b   1.000
_cell.length_c   1.000
_cell.angle_alpha   90.00
_cell.angle_beta   90.00
_cell.angle_gamma   90.00
#
_symmetry.space_group_name_H-M   'P 1'
#
loop_
_entity.id
_entity.type
_entity.pdbx_description
1 polymer ?
#
loop_
_entity_poly.entity_id
_entity_poly.type
_entity_poly.pdbx_seq_one_letter_code
_entity_poly.pdbx_strand_id
1 'polypeptide(L)' 'LIVVSKKDGIFKAARNFPGVDVVSVRDLNPELLAPGTHPGRLTIWTSSSIEELKKLSLLGWSD' A
#
# COMPACT_ATOMS: atom_id res chain seq x y z
N LEU A 1 2.05 4.45 6.77
CA LEU A 1 2.15 3.44 5.68
C LEU A 1 2.22 4.18 4.34
N ILE A 2 3.08 3.76 3.41
CA ILE A 2 3.17 4.28 2.05
C ILE A 2 2.87 3.13 1.08
N VAL A 3 1.87 3.31 0.21
CA VAL A 3 1.49 2.33 -0.80
C VAL A 3 1.96 2.79 -2.18
N VAL A 4 2.72 1.93 -2.85
CA VAL A 4 3.32 2.18 -4.16
C VAL A 4 2.93 1.10 -5.16
N SER A 5 2.91 1.42 -6.45
CA SER A 5 2.80 0.37 -7.48
C SER A 5 4.10 -0.44 -7.55
N LYS A 6 5.26 0.24 -7.57
CA LYS A 6 6.60 -0.35 -7.68
C LYS A 6 7.52 0.10 -6.54
N LYS A 7 8.23 -0.85 -5.94
CA LYS A 7 9.21 -0.64 -4.86
C LYS A 7 10.57 -0.20 -5.42
N ASP A 8 10.64 1.00 -6.00
CA ASP A 8 11.89 1.58 -6.51
C ASP A 8 12.57 2.47 -5.45
N GLY A 9 13.04 3.68 -5.82
CA GLY A 9 13.80 4.58 -4.95
C GLY A 9 13.08 4.99 -3.65
N ILE A 10 11.74 4.98 -3.65
CA ILE A 10 10.92 5.29 -2.47
C ILE A 10 11.19 4.32 -1.33
N PHE A 11 11.34 3.02 -1.62
CA PHE A 11 11.63 2.03 -0.59
C PHE A 11 12.98 2.30 0.08
N LYS A 12 14.01 2.63 -0.72
CA LYS A 12 15.35 2.96 -0.19
C LYS A 12 15.35 4.26 0.61
N ALA A 13 14.57 5.26 0.21
CA ALA A 13 14.49 6.54 0.91
C ALA A 13 13.74 6.43 2.25
N ALA A 14 12.61 5.69 2.26
CA ALA A 14 11.72 5.63 3.41
C ALA A 14 12.13 4.61 4.48
N ARG A 15 12.92 3.58 4.12
CA ARG A 15 13.25 2.46 5.04
C ARG A 15 13.99 2.85 6.32
N ASN A 16 14.57 4.05 6.39
CA ASN A 16 15.30 4.52 7.58
C ASN A 16 14.41 5.32 8.55
N PHE A 17 13.15 5.58 8.20
CA PHE A 17 12.23 6.30 9.07
C PHE A 17 11.49 5.31 9.99
N PRO A 18 11.65 5.41 11.32
CA PRO A 18 10.95 4.54 12.26
C PRO A 18 9.43 4.77 12.18
N GLY A 19 8.67 3.67 12.16
CA GLY A 19 7.20 3.71 12.06
C GLY A 19 6.65 3.93 10.64
N VAL A 20 7.52 4.03 9.63
CA VAL A 20 7.13 4.17 8.22
C VAL A 20 7.33 2.86 7.47
N ASP A 21 6.23 2.22 7.11
CA ASP A 21 6.23 1.06 6.22
C ASP A 21 6.00 1.46 4.77
N VAL A 22 6.66 0.77 3.83
CA VAL A 22 6.41 0.89 2.39
C VAL A 22 5.99 -0.47 1.83
N VAL A 23 4.84 -0.53 1.17
CA VAL A 23 4.29 -1.76 0.60
C VAL A 23 3.86 -1.57 -0.85
N SER A 24 3.96 -2.62 -1.68
CA SER A 24 3.33 -2.59 -3.00
C SER A 24 1.83 -2.77 -2.84
N VAL A 25 1.03 -2.13 -3.69
CA VAL A 25 -0.43 -2.33 -3.71
C VAL A 25 -0.83 -3.80 -3.86
N ARG A 26 -0.03 -4.61 -4.55
CA ARG A 26 -0.26 -6.05 -4.72
C ARG A 26 -0.01 -6.87 -3.44
N ASP A 27 0.84 -6.36 -2.56
CA ASP A 27 1.21 -7.01 -1.29
C ASP A 27 0.43 -6.42 -0.10
N LEU A 28 -0.53 -5.53 -0.36
CA LEU A 28 -1.29 -4.85 0.68
C LEU A 28 -2.24 -5.84 1.35
N ASN A 29 -2.27 -5.84 2.68
CA ASN A 29 -3.16 -6.70 3.47
C ASN A 29 -3.84 -5.89 4.60
N PRO A 30 -4.91 -6.43 5.23
CA PRO A 30 -5.65 -5.73 6.26
C PRO A 30 -4.82 -5.38 7.51
N GLU A 31 -3.88 -6.22 7.93
CA GLU A 31 -3.04 -5.97 9.11
C GLU A 31 -2.17 -4.72 8.92
N LEU A 32 -1.68 -4.48 7.69
CA LEU A 32 -0.92 -3.27 7.39
C LEU A 32 -1.79 -2.01 7.49
N LEU A 33 -3.09 -2.09 7.20
CA LEU A 33 -4.03 -0.97 7.25
C LEU A 33 -4.65 -0.77 8.64
N ALA A 34 -4.76 -1.83 9.43
CA ALA A 34 -5.39 -1.84 10.74
C ALA A 34 -4.56 -2.66 11.75
N PRO A 35 -3.31 -2.24 12.04
CA PRO A 35 -2.43 -2.99 12.93
C PRO A 35 -3.06 -3.10 14.32
N GLY A 36 -3.09 -4.31 14.87
CA GLY A 36 -3.77 -4.58 16.14
C GLY A 36 -5.29 -4.48 16.07
N THR A 37 -5.89 -4.65 14.88
CA THR A 37 -7.35 -4.57 14.65
C THR A 37 -7.94 -3.17 14.90
N HIS A 38 -7.11 -2.12 14.88
CA HIS A 38 -7.56 -0.74 14.99
C HIS A 38 -7.59 -0.07 13.61
N PRO A 39 -8.78 0.29 13.07
CA PRO A 39 -8.87 0.92 11.75
C PRO A 39 -8.37 2.38 11.79
N GLY A 40 -8.04 2.92 10.61
CA GLY A 40 -7.69 4.33 10.46
C GLY A 40 -6.19 4.63 10.47
N ARG A 41 -5.33 3.67 10.09
CA ARG A 41 -3.90 3.94 9.94
C ARG A 41 -3.67 4.98 8.83
N LEU A 42 -2.94 6.05 9.17
CA LEU A 42 -2.52 7.05 8.20
C LEU A 42 -1.72 6.39 7.05
N THR A 43 -2.28 6.48 5.86
CA THR A 43 -1.76 5.81 4.66
C THR A 43 -1.63 6.81 3.51
N ILE A 44 -0.42 6.90 2.96
CA ILE A 44 -0.11 7.74 1.80
C ILE A 44 -0.08 6.84 0.56
N TRP A 45 -0.75 7.27 -0.49
CA TRP A 45 -0.85 6.53 -1.74
C TRP A 45 -0.20 7.30 -2.87
N THR A 46 0.46 6.57 -3.77
CA THR A 46 0.88 7.13 -5.06
C THR A 46 -0.27 7.04 -6.07
N SER A 47 -0.39 7.99 -7.01
CA SER A 47 -1.45 7.95 -8.02
C SER A 47 -1.48 6.63 -8.79
N SER A 48 -0.31 6.11 -9.17
CA SER A 48 -0.18 4.82 -9.87
C SER A 48 -0.65 3.63 -9.03
N SER A 49 -0.44 3.64 -7.71
CA SER A 49 -0.96 2.59 -6.82
C SER A 49 -2.49 2.57 -6.77
N ILE A 50 -3.14 3.74 -6.84
CA ILE A 50 -4.62 3.83 -6.86
C ILE A 50 -5.16 3.31 -8.19
N GLU A 51 -4.52 3.67 -9.30
CA GLU A 51 -4.90 3.17 -10.63
C GLU A 51 -4.75 1.65 -10.75
N GLU A 52 -3.67 1.10 -10.18
CA GLU A 52 -3.45 -0.34 -10.15
C GLU A 52 -4.44 -1.06 -9.24
N LEU A 53 -4.79 -0.48 -8.08
CA LEU A 53 -5.84 -1.01 -7.21
C LEU A 53 -7.18 -1.13 -7.96
N LYS A 54 -7.55 -0.10 -8.72
CA LYS A 54 -8.78 -0.13 -9.55
C LYS A 54 -8.75 -1.27 -10.58
N LYS A 55 -7.60 -1.54 -11.21
CA LYS A 55 -7.46 -2.66 -12.15
C LYS A 55 -7.62 -4.00 -11.43
N LEU A 56 -6.99 -4.18 -10.28
CA LEU A 56 -7.11 -5.39 -9.47
C LEU A 56 -8.56 -5.62 -9.00
N SER A 57 -9.26 -4.56 -8.59
CA SER A 57 -10.67 -4.66 -8.21
C SER A 57 -11.60 -4.94 -9.38
N LEU A 58 -11.22 -4.62 -10.63
CA LEU A 58 -12.05 -4.97 -11.78
C LEU A 58 -11.82 -6.42 -12.23
N LEU A 59 -10.61 -6.95 -12.01
CA LEU A 59 -10.27 -8.34 -12.33
C LEU A 59 -10.88 -9.34 -11.34
N GLY A 60 -10.92 -9.01 -10.04
CA GLY A 60 -11.43 -9.92 -8.99
C GLY A 60 -12.95 -10.02 -8.86
N TRP A 61 -13.72 -9.29 -9.67
CA TRP A 61 -15.20 -9.26 -9.65
C TRP A 61 -15.80 -9.72 -10.98
N SER A 62 -14.96 -10.24 -11.89
CA SER A 62 -15.38 -10.76 -13.20
C SER A 62 -15.69 -12.26 -13.18
N ASP A 63 -15.81 -12.87 -11.99
CA ASP A 63 -16.25 -14.26 -11.79
C ASP A 63 -17.68 -14.30 -11.24
#